data_AF-A0A9J6GU60-F1
#
_entry.id   AF-A0A9J6GU60-F1
#
_cell.length_a   1.000
_cell.length_b   1.000
_cell.length_c   1.000
_cell.angle_alpha   90.00
_cell.angle_beta   90.00
_cell.angle_gamma   90.00
#
_symmetry.space_group_name_H-M   'P 1'
#
loop_
_entity.id
_entity.type
_entity.pdbx_description
1 polymer ?
#
loop_
_entity_poly.entity_id
_entity_poly.type
_entity_poly.pdbx_seq_one_letter_code
_entity_poly.pdbx_strand_id
1 'polypeptide(L)'
;MAGGVLGGAGAGVLADRVGRRPVLCIMIFLLILAGIGTAFAHSILAFAVLRFVLSTAASSTIVTSTLLLFEVTDIDHRALFCALSVSAAGVASAIYRELVMAFIRDWQMAQIVYMVPASALVLAVYLMEESPCWLLATARVSQGERVLLWAARVNNVDQDAFKARLAALRQQIKRQQQQLEHGRGRSFDAILSDQGASRSFSGN
;
A
#
# COMPACT_ATOMS: atom_id res chain seq x y z
N MET A 1 18.35 -8.31 8.65
CA MET A 1 18.37 -7.03 7.91
C MET A 1 18.12 -7.19 6.42
N ALA A 2 18.67 -8.23 5.76
CA ALA A 2 18.41 -8.48 4.33
C ALA A 2 16.91 -8.56 3.95
N GLY A 3 16.08 -9.22 4.76
CA GLY A 3 14.63 -9.28 4.51
C GLY A 3 13.96 -7.92 4.50
N GLY A 4 14.37 -6.99 5.37
CA GLY A 4 13.80 -5.65 5.41
C GLY A 4 14.08 -4.82 4.15
N VAL A 5 15.28 -4.96 3.57
CA VAL A 5 15.65 -4.26 2.32
C VAL A 5 14.81 -4.78 1.16
N LEU A 6 14.70 -6.10 1.02
CA LEU A 6 13.91 -6.73 -0.04
C LEU A 6 12.42 -6.46 0.12
N GLY A 7 11.91 -6.52 1.35
CA GLY A 7 10.52 -6.21 1.67
C GLY A 7 10.17 -4.76 1.36
N GLY A 8 11.05 -3.81 1.72
CA GLY A 8 10.84 -2.40 1.42
C GLY A 8 10.81 -2.10 -0.08
N ALA A 9 11.77 -2.64 -0.84
CA ALA A 9 11.87 -2.42 -2.28
C ALA A 9 10.69 -3.05 -3.05
N GLY A 10 10.26 -4.26 -2.67
CA GLY A 10 9.17 -4.96 -3.34
C GLY A 10 7.77 -4.44 -2.98
N ALA A 11 7.60 -3.87 -1.77
CA ALA A 11 6.30 -3.46 -1.27
C ALA A 11 5.64 -2.37 -2.11
N GLY A 12 6.41 -1.37 -2.57
CA GLY A 12 5.86 -0.29 -3.40
C GLY A 12 5.24 -0.81 -4.69
N VAL A 13 5.98 -1.65 -5.42
CA VAL A 13 5.52 -2.25 -6.68
C VAL A 13 4.27 -3.11 -6.47
N LEU A 14 4.23 -3.87 -5.37
CA LEU A 14 3.08 -4.72 -5.06
C LEU A 14 1.85 -3.88 -4.68
N ALA A 15 2.05 -2.84 -3.86
CA ALA A 15 0.99 -1.92 -3.43
C ALA A 15 0.38 -1.15 -4.59
N ASP A 16 1.18 -0.75 -5.57
CA ASP A 16 0.67 -0.05 -6.76
C ASP A 16 -0.19 -0.97 -7.64
N ARG A 17 0.14 -2.25 -7.73
CA ARG A 17 -0.61 -3.22 -8.55
C ARG A 17 -1.88 -3.76 -7.87
N VAL A 18 -1.78 -4.15 -6.61
CA VAL A 18 -2.85 -4.88 -5.91
C VAL A 18 -3.76 -3.91 -5.13
N GLY A 19 -3.25 -2.74 -4.76
CA GLY A 19 -3.88 -1.83 -3.81
C GLY A 19 -3.10 -1.82 -2.50
N ARG A 20 -3.19 -0.72 -1.76
CA ARG A 20 -2.36 -0.47 -0.58
C ARG A 20 -2.90 -1.18 0.65
N ARG A 21 -4.22 -1.18 0.86
CA ARG A 21 -4.86 -1.86 2.00
C ARG A 21 -4.75 -3.38 1.93
N PRO A 22 -5.03 -4.08 0.80
CA PRO A 22 -4.88 -5.54 0.75
C PRO A 22 -3.44 -5.96 0.98
N VAL A 23 -2.47 -5.23 0.42
CA VAL A 23 -1.05 -5.48 0.67
C VAL A 23 -0.70 -5.27 2.15
N LEU A 24 -1.20 -4.21 2.79
CA LEU A 24 -1.02 -4.01 4.23
C LEU A 24 -1.60 -5.15 5.06
N CYS A 25 -2.83 -5.57 4.80
CA CYS A 25 -3.46 -6.70 5.49
C CYS A 25 -2.63 -7.98 5.36
N ILE A 26 -2.19 -8.32 4.14
CA ILE A 26 -1.38 -9.52 3.89
C ILE A 26 -0.05 -9.44 4.63
N MET A 27 0.65 -8.29 4.57
CA MET A 27 1.94 -8.13 5.23
C MET A 27 1.82 -8.18 6.75
N ILE A 28 0.80 -7.57 7.34
CA ILE A 28 0.57 -7.64 8.79
C ILE A 28 0.21 -9.08 9.21
N PHE A 29 -0.58 -9.80 8.40
CA PHE A 29 -0.89 -11.20 8.68
C PHE A 29 0.38 -12.08 8.62
N LEU A 30 1.21 -11.91 7.60
CA LEU A 30 2.51 -12.58 7.49
C LEU A 30 3.45 -12.23 8.65
N LEU A 31 3.44 -10.98 9.10
CA LEU A 31 4.20 -10.52 10.26
C LEU A 31 3.80 -11.31 11.52
N ILE A 32 2.50 -11.42 11.80
CA ILE A 32 1.98 -12.12 12.98
C ILE A 32 2.33 -13.61 12.91
N LEU A 33 2.07 -14.26 11.76
CA LEU A 33 2.35 -15.69 11.59
C LEU A 33 3.84 -16.00 11.73
N ALA A 34 4.71 -15.22 11.08
CA ALA A 34 6.15 -15.40 11.21
C ALA A 34 6.65 -15.07 12.62
N GLY A 35 6.05 -14.08 13.28
CA GLY A 35 6.38 -13.68 14.64
C GLY A 35 6.08 -14.76 15.66
N ILE A 36 4.86 -15.31 15.63
CA ILE A 36 4.44 -16.45 16.46
C ILE A 36 5.26 -17.69 16.10
N GLY A 37 5.42 -18.00 14.81
CA GLY A 37 6.22 -19.13 14.36
C GLY A 37 7.67 -19.08 14.86
N THR A 38 8.26 -17.88 14.95
CA THR A 38 9.62 -17.70 15.48
C THR A 38 9.72 -18.13 16.95
N ALA A 39 8.66 -17.95 17.75
CA ALA A 39 8.63 -18.38 19.15
C ALA A 39 8.63 -19.92 19.31
N PHE A 40 8.16 -20.67 18.30
CA PHE A 40 8.11 -22.13 18.31
C PHE A 40 9.22 -22.77 17.45
N ALA A 41 10.18 -21.98 16.96
CA ALA A 41 11.24 -22.50 16.11
C ALA A 41 12.30 -23.25 16.94
N HIS A 42 12.39 -24.57 16.74
CA HIS A 42 13.37 -25.44 17.42
C HIS A 42 14.66 -25.66 16.60
N SER A 43 14.68 -25.22 15.34
CA SER A 43 15.83 -25.30 14.44
C SER A 43 16.34 -23.91 14.08
N ILE A 44 17.67 -23.75 14.07
CA ILE A 44 18.32 -22.48 13.69
C ILE A 44 17.95 -22.02 12.28
N LEU A 45 17.78 -22.95 11.35
CA LEU A 45 17.41 -22.64 9.97
C LEU A 45 15.96 -22.17 9.88
N ALA A 46 15.05 -22.87 10.58
CA ALA A 46 13.66 -22.44 10.68
C ALA A 46 13.54 -21.05 11.33
N PHE A 47 14.28 -20.82 12.41
CA PHE A 47 14.36 -19.53 13.08
C PHE A 47 14.86 -18.43 12.12
N ALA A 48 15.94 -18.68 11.38
CA ALA A 48 16.50 -17.70 10.44
C ALA A 48 15.53 -17.35 9.30
N VAL A 49 14.85 -18.35 8.72
CA VAL A 49 13.85 -18.15 7.66
C VAL A 49 12.66 -17.36 8.19
N LEU A 50 12.10 -17.75 9.33
CA LEU A 50 10.98 -17.05 9.95
C LEU A 50 11.36 -15.61 10.30
N ARG A 51 12.58 -15.38 10.78
CA ARG A 51 13.06 -14.02 11.05
C ARG A 51 13.24 -13.18 9.80
N PHE A 52 13.66 -13.80 8.71
CA PHE A 52 13.75 -13.15 7.41
C PHE A 52 12.36 -12.72 6.93
N VAL A 53 11.36 -13.61 6.99
CA VAL A 53 9.97 -13.30 6.63
C VAL A 53 9.40 -12.21 7.52
N LEU A 54 9.58 -12.31 8.84
CA LEU A 54 9.15 -11.30 9.81
C LEU A 54 9.74 -9.92 9.48
N SER A 55 11.04 -9.86 9.18
CA SER A 55 11.72 -8.61 8.82
C SER A 55 11.20 -8.03 7.49
N THR A 56 10.90 -8.89 6.52
CA THR A 56 10.36 -8.49 5.21
C THR A 56 8.98 -7.88 5.38
N ALA A 57 8.09 -8.60 6.07
CA ALA A 57 6.73 -8.16 6.36
C ALA A 57 6.71 -6.82 7.13
N ALA A 58 7.54 -6.69 8.18
CA ALA A 58 7.64 -5.46 8.96
C ALA A 58 8.01 -4.25 8.10
N SER A 59 9.05 -4.37 7.26
CA SER A 59 9.48 -3.28 6.39
C SER A 59 8.45 -2.95 5.31
N SER A 60 7.81 -3.96 4.71
CA SER A 60 6.74 -3.76 3.74
C SER A 60 5.53 -3.04 4.35
N THR A 61 5.16 -3.37 5.59
CA THR A 61 4.10 -2.69 6.33
C THR A 61 4.45 -1.23 6.59
N ILE A 62 5.66 -0.92 7.03
CA ILE A 62 6.10 0.48 7.25
C ILE A 62 6.02 1.27 5.94
N VAL A 63 6.60 0.75 4.86
CA VAL A 63 6.59 1.44 3.55
C VAL A 63 5.17 1.68 3.05
N THR A 64 4.31 0.66 3.07
CA THR A 64 2.95 0.79 2.52
C THR A 64 2.08 1.71 3.38
N SER A 65 2.23 1.68 4.70
CA SER A 65 1.53 2.60 5.61
C SER A 65 1.97 4.05 5.41
N THR A 66 3.28 4.28 5.24
CA THR A 66 3.80 5.61 4.91
C THR A 66 3.25 6.10 3.57
N LEU A 67 3.26 5.26 2.53
CA LEU A 67 2.69 5.62 1.23
C LEU A 67 1.22 6.03 1.34
N LEU A 68 0.43 5.29 2.12
CA LEU A 68 -0.98 5.61 2.33
C LEU A 68 -1.15 6.93 3.08
N LEU A 69 -0.34 7.19 4.12
CA LEU A 69 -0.34 8.47 4.83
C LEU A 69 0.01 9.65 3.92
N PHE A 70 0.96 9.45 3.00
CA PHE A 70 1.32 10.43 1.97
C PHE A 70 0.18 10.77 1.01
N GLU A 71 -0.77 9.86 0.78
CA GLU A 71 -1.93 10.12 -0.09
C GLU A 71 -3.07 10.83 0.62
N VAL A 72 -3.21 10.59 1.92
CA VAL A 72 -4.30 11.20 2.72
C VAL A 72 -3.91 12.60 3.21
N THR A 73 -2.60 12.89 3.29
CA THR A 73 -2.11 14.16 3.78
C THR A 73 -1.92 15.17 2.65
N ASP A 74 -2.22 16.44 2.93
CA ASP A 74 -2.01 17.55 2.02
C ASP A 74 -0.53 17.76 1.65
N ILE A 75 -0.28 18.30 0.45
CA ILE A 75 1.05 18.37 -0.17
C ILE A 75 2.05 19.16 0.67
N ASP A 76 1.59 20.21 1.33
CA ASP A 76 2.45 21.13 2.09
C ASP A 76 2.93 20.52 3.41
N HIS A 77 2.14 19.61 3.99
CA HIS A 77 2.39 19.08 5.34
C HIS A 77 2.76 17.58 5.35
N ARG A 78 2.59 16.86 4.23
CA ARG A 78 2.81 15.41 4.13
C ARG A 78 4.17 14.94 4.64
N ALA A 79 5.25 15.68 4.37
CA ALA A 79 6.60 15.29 4.78
C ALA A 79 6.76 15.34 6.31
N LEU A 80 6.26 16.42 6.93
CA LEU A 80 6.30 16.59 8.37
C LEU A 80 5.42 15.56 9.08
N PHE A 81 4.17 15.39 8.64
CA PHE A 81 3.26 14.40 9.21
C PHE A 81 3.83 12.98 9.10
N CYS A 82 4.36 12.60 7.94
CA CYS A 82 4.95 11.27 7.78
C CYS A 82 6.19 11.07 8.67
N ALA A 83 7.07 12.06 8.74
CA ALA A 83 8.25 12.00 9.61
C ALA A 83 7.86 11.85 11.09
N LEU A 84 6.87 12.64 11.54
CA LEU A 84 6.35 12.57 12.91
C LEU A 84 5.68 11.23 13.19
N SER A 85 4.82 10.73 12.30
CA SER A 85 4.14 9.45 12.48
C SER A 85 5.10 8.28 12.54
N VAL A 86 6.10 8.23 11.64
CA VAL A 86 7.11 7.16 11.63
C VAL A 86 7.99 7.24 12.89
N SER A 87 8.40 8.45 13.28
CA SER A 87 9.24 8.65 14.48
C SER A 87 8.48 8.29 15.75
N ALA A 88 7.23 8.74 15.89
CA ALA A 88 6.38 8.43 17.02
C ALA A 88 6.11 6.92 17.13
N ALA A 89 5.82 6.25 16.01
CA ALA A 89 5.65 4.80 15.98
C ALA A 89 6.95 4.07 16.35
N GLY A 90 8.10 4.56 15.87
CA GLY A 90 9.42 4.04 16.22
C GLY A 90 9.69 4.12 17.72
N VAL A 91 9.50 5.29 18.32
CA VAL A 91 9.67 5.52 19.76
C VAL A 91 8.69 4.67 20.58
N ALA A 92 7.41 4.66 20.22
CA ALA A 92 6.40 3.85 20.89
C ALA A 92 6.75 2.35 20.86
N SER A 93 7.21 1.84 19.71
CA SER A 93 7.63 0.45 19.57
C SER A 93 8.89 0.13 20.38
N ALA A 94 9.82 1.08 20.53
CA ALA A 94 11.01 0.91 21.34
C ALA A 94 10.63 0.83 22.83
N ILE A 95 9.85 1.79 23.33
CA ILE A 95 9.37 1.82 24.72
C ILE A 95 8.59 0.54 25.04
N TYR A 96 7.69 0.13 24.14
CA TYR A 96 6.91 -1.10 24.31
C TYR A 96 7.80 -2.34 24.39
N ARG A 97 8.85 -2.44 23.56
CA ARG A 97 9.80 -3.56 23.61
C ARG A 97 10.52 -3.64 24.94
N GLU A 98 11.07 -2.52 25.42
CA GLU A 98 11.75 -2.44 26.70
C GLU A 98 10.82 -2.81 27.86
N LEU A 99 9.58 -2.32 27.83
CA LEU A 99 8.58 -2.63 28.86
C LEU A 99 8.31 -4.13 28.94
N VAL A 100 8.08 -4.79 27.81
CA VAL A 100 7.84 -6.25 27.78
C VAL A 100 9.06 -7.02 28.28
N MET A 101 10.28 -6.65 27.90
CA MET A 101 11.49 -7.34 28.38
C MET A 101 11.71 -7.13 29.89
N ALA A 102 11.25 -6.02 30.46
CA ALA A 102 11.32 -5.77 31.90
C ALA A 102 10.42 -6.73 32.71
N PHE A 103 9.25 -7.11 32.17
CA PHE A 103 8.30 -8.02 32.84
C PHE A 103 8.47 -9.49 32.44
N ILE A 104 8.87 -9.77 31.21
CA ILE A 104 8.95 -11.11 30.63
C ILE A 104 10.40 -11.42 30.27
N ARG A 105 11.03 -12.29 31.06
CA ARG A 105 12.42 -12.72 30.86
C ARG A 105 12.57 -13.77 29.75
N ASP A 106 11.50 -14.52 29.49
CA ASP A 106 11.44 -15.53 28.44
C ASP A 106 11.24 -14.86 27.08
N TRP A 107 12.21 -15.05 26.18
CA TRP A 107 12.20 -14.40 24.86
C TRP A 107 11.11 -14.94 23.94
N GLN A 108 10.68 -16.20 24.10
CA GLN A 108 9.59 -16.79 23.31
C GLN A 108 8.24 -16.19 23.73
N MET A 109 8.01 -16.06 25.04
CA MET A 109 6.81 -15.39 25.55
C MET A 109 6.80 -13.90 25.19
N ALA A 110 7.94 -13.21 25.29
CA ALA A 110 8.05 -11.81 24.89
C ALA A 110 7.72 -11.63 23.39
N GLN A 111 8.20 -12.54 22.53
CA GLN A 111 7.90 -12.53 21.10
C GLN A 111 6.40 -12.67 20.81
N ILE A 112 5.68 -13.53 21.54
CA ILE A 112 4.22 -13.68 21.40
C ILE A 112 3.51 -12.39 21.82
N VAL A 113 3.92 -11.80 22.95
CA VAL A 113 3.35 -10.55 23.44
C VAL A 113 3.54 -9.42 22.44
N TYR A 114 4.69 -9.35 21.76
CA TYR A 114 4.92 -8.37 20.69
C TYR A 114 3.94 -8.47 19.51
N MET A 115 3.37 -9.65 19.25
CA MET A 115 2.41 -9.83 18.17
C MET A 115 0.99 -9.38 18.54
N VAL A 116 0.70 -9.16 19.83
CA VAL A 116 -0.62 -8.71 20.31
C VAL A 116 -1.02 -7.36 19.68
N PRO A 117 -0.23 -6.27 19.76
CA PRO A 117 -0.59 -5.01 19.11
C PRO A 117 -0.65 -5.13 17.58
N ALA A 118 0.17 -5.99 16.97
CA ALA A 118 0.10 -6.25 15.53
C ALA A 118 -1.24 -6.88 15.12
N SER A 119 -1.82 -7.73 15.97
CA SER A 119 -3.14 -8.34 15.70
C SER A 119 -4.28 -7.31 15.73
N ALA A 120 -4.24 -6.35 16.66
CA ALA A 120 -5.20 -5.24 16.69
C ALA A 120 -5.10 -4.36 15.44
N LEU A 121 -3.89 -4.18 14.88
CA LEU A 121 -3.70 -3.43 13.64
C LEU A 121 -4.37 -4.09 12.43
N VAL A 122 -4.50 -5.42 12.38
CA VAL A 122 -5.24 -6.10 11.30
C VAL A 122 -6.69 -5.63 11.25
N LEU A 123 -7.34 -5.58 12.42
CA LEU A 123 -8.72 -5.10 12.52
C LEU A 123 -8.82 -3.64 12.10
N ALA A 124 -7.90 -2.78 12.57
CA ALA A 124 -7.88 -1.37 12.21
C ALA A 124 -7.71 -1.15 10.69
N VAL A 125 -6.77 -1.87 10.04
CA VAL A 125 -6.55 -1.78 8.59
C VAL A 125 -7.73 -2.38 7.81
N TYR A 126 -8.39 -3.40 8.36
CA TYR A 126 -9.60 -3.93 7.75
C TYR A 126 -10.77 -2.94 7.80
N LEU A 127 -10.86 -2.07 8.81
CA LEU A 127 -11.89 -1.01 8.82
C LEU A 127 -11.54 0.17 7.91
N MET A 128 -10.28 0.30 7.52
CA MET A 128 -9.78 1.41 6.72
C MET A 128 -10.30 1.34 5.28
N GLU A 129 -10.68 2.47 4.70
CA GLU A 129 -11.04 2.54 3.27
C GLU A 129 -9.78 2.42 2.39
N GLU A 130 -9.96 1.97 1.14
CA GLU A 130 -8.85 1.89 0.18
C GLU A 130 -8.36 3.29 -0.20
N SER A 131 -7.10 3.37 -0.65
CA SER A 131 -6.51 4.60 -1.16
C SER A 131 -7.40 5.29 -2.22
N PRO A 132 -7.75 6.59 -2.03
CA PRO A 132 -8.57 7.32 -2.99
C PRO A 132 -7.86 7.49 -4.34
N CYS A 133 -6.55 7.73 -4.34
CA CYS A 133 -5.75 7.85 -5.55
C CYS A 133 -5.71 6.54 -6.34
N TRP A 134 -5.52 5.41 -5.66
CA TRP A 134 -5.53 4.10 -6.30
C TRP A 134 -6.92 3.75 -6.87
N LEU A 135 -8.00 4.09 -6.17
CA LEU A 135 -9.37 3.89 -6.66
C LEU A 135 -9.67 4.69 -7.93
N LEU A 136 -9.19 5.94 -8.00
CA LEU A 136 -9.31 6.77 -9.20
C LEU A 136 -8.45 6.21 -10.36
N ALA A 137 -7.23 5.75 -10.07
CA ALA A 137 -6.32 5.20 -11.07
C ALA A 137 -6.81 3.84 -11.64
N THR A 138 -7.47 3.01 -10.83
CA THR A 138 -7.97 1.68 -11.24
C THR A 138 -9.38 1.70 -11.84
N ALA A 139 -9.84 2.86 -12.34
CA ALA A 139 -11.16 3.07 -12.93
C ALA A 139 -12.36 2.77 -11.99
N ARG A 140 -12.14 2.61 -10.68
CA ARG A 140 -13.18 2.48 -9.65
C ARG A 140 -13.63 3.85 -9.15
N VAL A 141 -13.98 4.73 -10.09
CA VAL A 141 -14.21 6.15 -9.83
C VAL A 141 -15.33 6.36 -8.80
N SER A 142 -16.42 5.59 -8.85
CA SER A 142 -17.53 5.72 -7.90
C SER A 142 -17.14 5.43 -6.45
N GLN A 143 -16.24 4.48 -6.22
CA GLN A 143 -15.73 4.17 -4.88
C GLN A 143 -14.79 5.29 -4.41
N GLY A 144 -13.89 5.75 -5.27
CA GLY A 144 -13.00 6.88 -4.96
C GLY A 144 -13.76 8.17 -4.63
N GLU A 145 -14.82 8.48 -5.39
CA GLU A 145 -15.71 9.61 -5.15
C GLU A 145 -16.34 9.54 -3.75
N ARG A 146 -16.79 8.36 -3.32
CA ARG A 146 -17.39 8.15 -1.98
C ARG A 146 -16.39 8.44 -0.86
N VAL A 147 -15.18 7.90 -0.96
CA VAL A 147 -14.10 8.11 0.03
C VAL A 147 -13.75 9.60 0.12
N LEU A 148 -13.61 10.26 -1.04
CA LEU A 148 -13.28 11.68 -1.10
C LEU A 148 -14.39 12.59 -0.54
N LEU A 149 -15.66 12.26 -0.80
CA LEU A 149 -16.79 13.00 -0.22
C LEU A 149 -16.90 12.80 1.30
N TRP A 150 -16.61 11.58 1.79
CA TRP A 150 -16.53 11.32 3.22
C TRP A 150 -15.39 12.14 3.85
N ALA A 151 -14.20 12.13 3.26
CA ALA A 151 -13.06 12.91 3.74
C ALA A 151 -13.36 14.43 3.72
N ALA A 152 -13.97 14.95 2.66
CA ALA A 152 -14.39 16.35 2.58
C ALA A 152 -15.38 16.73 3.69
N ARG A 153 -16.30 15.82 4.05
CA ARG A 153 -17.25 16.03 5.15
C ARG A 153 -16.56 16.08 6.51
N VAL A 154 -15.62 15.17 6.76
CA VAL A 154 -14.83 15.14 8.01
C VAL A 154 -13.96 16.39 8.13
N ASN A 155 -13.39 16.86 7.02
CA ASN A 155 -12.54 18.05 6.97
C ASN A 155 -13.34 19.37 6.89
N ASN A 156 -14.67 19.32 7.03
CA ASN A 156 -15.57 20.49 7.01
C ASN A 156 -15.41 21.39 5.76
N VAL A 157 -15.10 20.76 4.62
CA VAL A 157 -14.98 21.42 3.32
C VAL A 157 -16.37 21.61 2.72
N ASP A 158 -16.59 22.74 2.05
CA ASP A 158 -17.80 23.02 1.27
C ASP A 158 -18.09 21.86 0.29
N GLN A 159 -19.18 21.16 0.56
CA GLN A 159 -19.57 19.95 -0.14
C GLN A 159 -19.96 20.22 -1.60
N ASP A 160 -20.55 21.37 -1.89
CA ASP A 160 -21.07 21.67 -3.22
C ASP A 160 -19.95 22.13 -4.13
N ALA A 161 -19.03 22.96 -3.62
CA ALA A 161 -17.78 23.29 -4.30
C ALA A 161 -16.92 22.03 -4.56
N PHE A 162 -16.84 21.11 -3.58
CA PHE A 162 -16.07 19.88 -3.72
C PHE A 162 -16.69 18.92 -4.74
N LYS A 163 -18.02 18.72 -4.73
CA LYS A 163 -18.72 17.92 -5.74
C LYS A 163 -18.53 18.47 -7.15
N ALA A 164 -18.55 19.79 -7.33
CA ALA A 164 -18.31 20.42 -8.62
C ALA A 164 -16.89 20.13 -9.13
N ARG A 165 -15.87 20.23 -8.26
CA ARG A 165 -14.48 19.84 -8.59
C ARG A 165 -14.36 18.36 -8.94
N LEU A 166 -15.03 17.49 -8.19
CA LEU A 166 -15.03 16.05 -8.41
C LEU A 166 -15.68 15.67 -9.76
N ALA A 167 -16.78 16.34 -10.12
CA ALA A 167 -17.42 16.19 -11.43
C ALA A 167 -16.51 16.62 -12.58
N ALA A 168 -15.76 17.71 -12.41
CA ALA A 168 -14.77 18.16 -13.38
C ALA A 168 -13.62 17.13 -13.53
N LEU A 169 -13.10 16.60 -12.43
CA LEU A 169 -12.07 15.55 -12.42
C LEU A 169 -12.55 14.29 -13.16
N ARG A 170 -13.80 13.87 -12.93
CA ARG A 170 -14.40 12.73 -13.63
C ARG A 170 -14.45 12.93 -15.14
N GLN A 171 -14.77 14.13 -15.60
CA GLN A 171 -14.76 14.45 -17.02
C GLN A 171 -13.34 14.41 -17.60
N GLN A 172 -12.34 14.89 -16.87
CA GLN A 172 -10.93 14.81 -17.29
C GLN A 172 -10.46 13.36 -17.43
N ILE A 173 -10.76 12.49 -16.45
CA ILE A 173 -10.39 11.07 -16.49
C ILE A 173 -11.03 10.39 -17.70
N LYS A 174 -12.33 10.63 -17.97
CA LYS A 174 -13.01 10.07 -19.15
C LYS A 174 -12.37 10.53 -20.47
N ARG A 175 -12.00 11.81 -20.59
CA ARG A 175 -11.33 12.35 -21.79
C ARG A 175 -9.98 11.69 -22.00
N GLN A 176 -9.18 11.53 -20.94
CA GLN A 176 -7.89 10.84 -21.03
C GLN A 176 -8.06 9.37 -21.46
N GLN A 177 -9.05 8.66 -20.92
CA GLN A 177 -9.33 7.28 -21.33
C GLN A 177 -9.72 7.19 -22.81
N GLN A 178 -10.60 8.06 -23.29
CA GLN A 178 -10.98 8.10 -24.71
C GLN A 178 -9.79 8.43 -25.62
N GLN A 179 -8.91 9.35 -25.21
CA GLN A 179 -7.69 9.67 -25.96
C GLN A 179 -6.73 8.48 -26.02
N LEU A 180 -6.59 7.73 -24.94
CA LEU A 180 -5.75 6.53 -24.88
C LEU A 180 -6.31 5.40 -25.76
N GLU A 181 -7.62 5.17 -25.74
CA GLU A 181 -8.28 4.18 -26.60
C GLU A 181 -8.17 4.56 -28.09
N HIS A 182 -8.36 5.84 -28.41
CA HIS A 182 -8.28 6.34 -29.78
C HIS A 182 -6.83 6.33 -30.32
N GLY A 183 -5.85 6.66 -29.47
CA GLY A 183 -4.42 6.57 -29.82
C GLY A 183 -3.95 5.13 -29.99
N ARG A 184 -4.44 4.20 -29.15
CA ARG A 184 -4.14 2.77 -29.27
C ARG A 184 -4.73 2.20 -30.56
N GLY A 185 -5.97 2.54 -30.91
CA GLY A 185 -6.59 2.17 -32.20
C GLY A 185 -5.76 2.59 -33.40
N ARG A 186 -5.37 3.87 -33.47
CA ARG A 186 -4.52 4.40 -34.57
C ARG A 186 -3.15 3.72 -34.64
N SER A 187 -2.55 3.39 -33.50
CA SER A 187 -1.27 2.68 -33.47
C SER A 187 -1.39 1.24 -33.98
N PHE A 188 -2.48 0.54 -33.67
CA PHE A 188 -2.74 -0.79 -34.21
C PHE A 188 -3.04 -0.75 -35.72
N ASP A 189 -3.85 0.22 -36.16
CA ASP A 189 -4.17 0.42 -37.58
C ASP A 189 -2.92 0.76 -38.41
N ALA A 190 -2.00 1.57 -37.85
CA ALA A 190 -0.73 1.90 -38.50
C ALA A 190 0.22 0.69 -38.62
N ILE A 191 0.25 -0.21 -37.63
CA ILE A 191 1.06 -1.43 -37.71
C ILE A 191 0.46 -2.42 -38.73
N LEU A 192 -0.86 -2.53 -38.78
CA LEU A 192 -1.56 -3.39 -39.75
C LEU A 192 -1.43 -2.89 -41.19
N SER A 193 -1.44 -1.56 -41.40
CA SER A 193 -1.22 -0.98 -42.73
C SER A 193 0.21 -1.15 -43.22
N ASP A 194 1.21 -1.05 -42.33
CA ASP A 194 2.63 -1.28 -42.65
C ASP A 194 2.94 -2.77 -42.97
N GLN A 195 2.28 -3.70 -42.27
CA GLN A 195 2.36 -5.14 -42.59
C GLN A 195 1.58 -5.54 -43.86
N GLY A 196 0.48 -4.85 -44.18
CA GLY A 196 -0.24 -5.01 -45.43
C GLY A 196 0.56 -4.51 -46.64
N ALA A 197 1.28 -3.40 -46.48
CA ALA A 197 2.12 -2.80 -47.52
C ALA A 197 3.41 -3.61 -47.80
N SER A 198 3.99 -4.27 -46.79
CA SER A 198 5.19 -5.10 -46.97
C SER A 198 4.93 -6.45 -47.65
N ARG A 199 3.70 -6.98 -47.59
CA ARG A 199 3.33 -8.23 -48.29
C ARG A 199 3.07 -8.06 -49.79
N SER A 200 2.71 -6.87 -50.27
CA SER A 200 2.53 -6.61 -51.70
C SER A 200 3.86 -6.44 -52.47
N PHE A 201 4.98 -6.24 -51.77
CA PHE A 201 6.31 -6.05 -52.36
C PHE A 201 7.14 -7.34 -52.50
N SER A 202 6.67 -8.46 -51.95
CA SER A 202 7.37 -9.77 -51.97
C SER A 202 6.79 -10.75 -53.00
N GLY A 203 5.73 -10.35 -53.72
CA GLY A 203 5.12 -11.14 -54.79
C GLY A 203 5.53 -10.64 -56.17
N ASN A 204 6.79 -10.84 -56.55
CA ASN A 204 7.28 -10.83 -57.94
C ASN A 204 8.53 -11.71 -58.05
#